data_AF-A0AB73MX62-F1
#
_entry.id   AF-A0AB73MX62-F1
#
_cell.length_a   1.000
_cell.length_b   1.000
_cell.length_c   1.000
_cell.angle_alpha   90.00
_cell.angle_beta   90.00
_cell.angle_gamma   90.00
#
_symmetry.space_group_name_H-M   'P 1'
#
loop_
_entity.id
_entity.type
_entity.pdbx_description
1 polymer ?
#
loop_
_entity_poly.entity_id
_entity_poly.type
_entity_poly.pdbx_seq_one_letter_code
_entity_poly.pdbx_strand_id
1 'polypeptide(L)'
;MIFSIILLYCFGNLKAQEEEKGNYKDLAEALQNPKEVRILDLNENRLITLPKEIGQLKNLRWLSLKNNTALIPQKNKIQKLLPNTKIDF
;
A
#
# COMPACT_ATOMS: atom_id res chain seq x y z
N MET A 1 -32.53 -1.74 18.09
CA MET A 1 -31.84 -3.04 17.94
C MET A 1 -31.43 -3.17 16.48
N ILE A 2 -30.19 -3.54 16.15
CA ILE A 2 -29.53 -3.55 14.80
C ILE A 2 -28.53 -2.38 14.51
N PHE A 3 -27.84 -1.84 15.52
CA PHE A 3 -26.60 -1.04 15.29
C PHE A 3 -25.31 -1.73 15.78
N SER A 4 -25.37 -3.04 16.09
CA SER A 4 -24.27 -3.74 16.78
C SER A 4 -23.51 -4.81 15.98
N ILE A 5 -23.67 -4.92 14.65
CA ILE A 5 -23.00 -6.01 13.88
C ILE A 5 -21.90 -5.51 12.92
N ILE A 6 -21.73 -4.20 12.72
CA ILE A 6 -20.62 -3.69 11.88
C ILE A 6 -19.32 -3.46 12.69
N LEU A 7 -19.37 -3.50 14.03
CA LEU A 7 -18.19 -3.27 14.89
C LEU A 7 -17.37 -4.54 15.20
N LEU A 8 -17.73 -5.72 14.69
CA LEU A 8 -17.05 -6.98 15.03
C LEU A 8 -16.27 -7.65 13.88
N TYR A 9 -16.27 -7.09 12.66
CA TYR A 9 -15.52 -7.67 11.53
C TYR A 9 -14.14 -7.04 11.26
N CYS A 10 -13.67 -6.14 12.13
CA CYS A 10 -12.30 -5.60 12.04
C CYS A 10 -11.48 -5.79 13.33
N PHE A 11 -11.90 -6.70 14.22
CA PHE A 11 -11.09 -7.14 15.37
C PHE A 11 -10.40 -8.49 15.13
N GLY A 12 -10.07 -8.80 13.87
CA GLY A 12 -9.23 -9.94 13.50
C GLY A 12 -7.87 -9.43 13.05
N ASN A 13 -6.85 -9.58 13.91
CA ASN A 13 -5.42 -9.31 13.70
C ASN A 13 -4.88 -7.96 14.22
N LEU A 14 -5.12 -7.65 15.49
CA LEU A 14 -4.16 -6.87 16.28
C LEU A 14 -2.97 -7.76 16.64
N LYS A 15 -2.11 -8.01 15.65
CA LYS A 15 -0.70 -8.26 15.93
C LYS A 15 -0.04 -6.91 15.74
N ALA A 16 0.13 -6.18 16.85
CA ALA A 16 0.99 -5.02 16.90
C ALA A 16 2.40 -5.49 16.52
N GLN A 17 2.73 -5.49 15.22
CA GLN A 17 4.11 -5.33 14.80
C GLN A 17 4.46 -3.91 15.18
N GLU A 18 5.56 -3.71 15.92
CA GLU A 18 6.22 -2.41 15.90
C GLU A 18 6.46 -2.09 14.42
N GLU A 19 5.64 -1.20 13.86
CA GLU A 19 5.85 -0.76 12.50
C GLU A 19 7.15 0.02 12.51
N GLU A 20 8.22 -0.60 12.01
CA GLU A 20 9.48 0.10 11.81
C GLU A 20 9.17 1.37 11.02
N LYS A 21 9.56 2.51 11.59
CA LYS A 21 9.24 3.82 11.04
C LYS A 21 9.56 3.87 9.54
N GLY A 22 8.52 4.00 8.72
CA GLY A 22 8.63 4.02 7.26
C GLY A 22 8.07 2.80 6.54
N ASN A 23 7.53 1.81 7.26
CA ASN A 23 6.90 0.62 6.70
C ASN A 23 5.38 0.76 6.82
N TYR A 24 4.68 0.73 5.68
CA TYR A 24 3.24 0.92 5.61
C TYR A 24 2.59 -0.23 4.84
N LYS A 25 1.35 -0.58 5.21
CA LYS A 25 0.54 -1.58 4.51
C LYS A 25 -0.74 -1.01 3.89
N ASP A 26 -1.04 0.25 4.20
CA ASP A 26 -2.18 0.97 3.68
C ASP A 26 -1.72 2.18 2.85
N LEU A 27 -2.28 2.32 1.64
CA LEU A 27 -1.91 3.41 0.74
C LEU A 27 -2.39 4.77 1.26
N ALA A 28 -3.55 4.84 1.90
CA ALA A 28 -4.08 6.10 2.43
C ALA A 28 -3.24 6.61 3.59
N GLU A 29 -2.78 5.72 4.47
CA GLU A 29 -1.85 6.06 5.56
C GLU A 29 -0.48 6.49 5.03
N ALA A 30 0.05 5.76 4.04
CA ALA A 30 1.31 6.12 3.38
C ALA A 30 1.26 7.53 2.75
N LEU A 31 0.12 7.89 2.16
CA LEU A 31 -0.10 9.21 1.56
C LEU A 31 -0.25 10.35 2.59
N GLN A 32 -0.55 10.04 3.86
CA GLN A 32 -0.52 11.04 4.94
C GLN A 32 0.91 11.38 5.37
N ASN A 33 1.85 10.45 5.21
CA ASN A 33 3.24 10.59 5.66
C ASN A 33 4.27 10.38 4.52
N PRO A 34 4.13 11.05 3.35
CA PRO A 34 4.84 10.69 2.11
C PRO A 34 6.36 10.82 2.18
N LYS A 35 6.87 11.61 3.15
CA LYS A 35 8.30 11.78 3.40
C LYS A 35 8.90 10.67 4.26
N GLU A 36 8.09 9.91 4.98
CA GLU A 36 8.57 8.86 5.89
C GLU A 36 8.52 7.46 5.26
N VAL A 37 7.66 7.26 4.26
CA VAL A 37 7.48 5.95 3.59
C VAL A 37 8.76 5.50 2.88
N ARG A 38 9.24 4.31 3.26
CA ARG A 38 10.37 3.60 2.64
C ARG A 38 9.95 2.27 2.06
N ILE A 39 9.01 1.60 2.72
CA ILE A 39 8.43 0.31 2.32
C ILE A 39 6.91 0.48 2.31
N LEU A 40 6.29 0.08 1.21
CA LEU A 40 4.84 0.01 1.08
C LEU A 40 4.45 -1.39 0.60
N ASP A 41 3.76 -2.15 1.43
CA ASP A 41 3.27 -3.49 1.09
C ASP A 41 1.77 -3.47 0.83
N LEU A 42 1.39 -3.60 -0.43
CA LEU A 42 -0.01 -3.66 -0.87
C LEU A 42 -0.36 -5.06 -1.40
N ASN A 43 0.36 -6.09 -0.96
CA ASN A 43 0.10 -7.47 -1.35
C ASN A 43 -1.38 -7.85 -1.09
N GLU A 44 -1.96 -8.65 -1.99
CA GLU A 44 -3.30 -9.26 -1.83
C GLU A 44 -4.50 -8.30 -1.75
N ASN A 45 -4.32 -7.03 -2.07
CA ASN A 45 -5.38 -6.01 -2.00
C ASN A 45 -6.32 -5.97 -3.23
N ARG A 46 -6.18 -6.90 -4.19
CA ARG A 46 -6.98 -6.99 -5.43
C ARG A 46 -7.10 -5.66 -6.19
N LEU A 47 -6.03 -4.86 -6.15
CA LEU A 47 -5.98 -3.54 -6.76
C LEU A 47 -6.08 -3.65 -8.27
N ILE A 48 -6.91 -2.80 -8.86
CA ILE A 48 -7.11 -2.70 -10.31
C ILE A 48 -6.37 -1.48 -10.87
N THR A 49 -6.13 -0.48 -10.02
CA THR A 49 -5.36 0.73 -10.38
C THR A 49 -4.66 1.29 -9.16
N LEU A 50 -3.69 2.18 -9.39
CA LEU A 50 -3.06 2.98 -8.36
C LEU A 50 -3.30 4.47 -8.67
N PRO A 51 -3.58 5.30 -7.65
CA PRO A 51 -3.71 6.74 -7.82
C PRO A 51 -2.37 7.34 -8.27
N LYS A 52 -2.42 8.43 -9.07
CA LYS A 52 -1.20 9.14 -9.52
C LYS A 52 -0.42 9.73 -8.34
N GLU A 53 -1.11 9.97 -7.23
CA GLU A 53 -0.62 10.48 -5.96
C GLU A 53 0.43 9.57 -5.34
N ILE A 54 0.49 8.27 -5.69
CA ILE A 54 1.57 7.38 -5.25
C ILE A 54 2.96 7.91 -5.63
N GLY A 55 3.05 8.71 -6.70
CA GLY A 55 4.29 9.40 -7.10
C GLY A 55 4.76 10.47 -6.10
N GLN A 56 3.98 10.81 -5.07
CA GLN A 56 4.39 11.70 -3.97
C GLN A 56 5.31 11.00 -2.96
N LEU A 57 5.34 9.66 -2.93
CA LEU A 57 6.16 8.85 -2.03
C LEU A 57 7.64 8.85 -2.47
N LYS A 58 8.30 10.02 -2.43
CA LYS A 58 9.64 10.23 -3.01
C LYS A 58 10.75 9.42 -2.35
N ASN A 59 10.54 8.98 -1.11
CA ASN A 59 11.49 8.17 -0.35
C ASN A 59 11.21 6.67 -0.41
N LEU A 60 10.17 6.25 -1.16
CA LEU A 60 9.77 4.86 -1.30
C LEU A 60 10.85 4.04 -2.02
N ARG A 61 11.40 3.05 -1.33
CA ARG A 61 12.47 2.18 -1.82
C ARG A 61 11.91 0.85 -2.33
N TRP A 62 10.89 0.33 -1.67
CA TRP A 62 10.28 -0.95 -2.04
C TRP A 62 8.75 -0.86 -2.02
N LEU A 63 8.13 -1.32 -3.10
CA LEU A 63 6.69 -1.44 -3.26
C LEU A 63 6.34 -2.89 -3.61
N SER A 64 5.59 -3.56 -2.75
CA SER A 64 5.03 -4.88 -3.04
C SER A 64 3.61 -4.75 -3.57
N LEU A 65 3.39 -5.23 -4.80
CA LEU A 65 2.10 -5.36 -5.48
C LEU A 65 1.76 -6.82 -5.77
N LYS A 66 2.39 -7.76 -5.05
CA LYS A 66 2.12 -9.19 -5.21
C LYS A 66 0.63 -9.47 -5.13
N ASN A 67 0.18 -10.46 -5.90
CA ASN A 67 -1.22 -10.87 -5.96
C ASN A 67 -2.20 -9.74 -6.37
N ASN A 68 -1.71 -8.68 -7.05
CA ASN A 68 -2.54 -7.67 -7.72
C ASN A 68 -2.40 -7.80 -9.25
N THR A 69 -2.81 -8.94 -9.80
CA THR A 69 -2.56 -9.33 -11.21
C THR A 69 -3.11 -8.33 -12.24
N ALA A 70 -4.19 -7.60 -11.90
CA ALA A 70 -4.78 -6.55 -12.74
C ALA A 70 -3.84 -5.34 -12.95
N LEU A 71 -2.81 -5.17 -12.11
CA LEU A 71 -1.80 -4.12 -12.26
C LEU A 71 -0.63 -4.52 -13.19
N ILE A 72 -0.48 -5.80 -13.51
CA ILE A 72 0.63 -6.29 -14.38
C ILE A 72 0.67 -5.54 -15.72
N PRO A 73 -0.45 -5.34 -16.45
CA PRO A 73 -0.45 -4.57 -17.69
C PRO A 73 -0.04 -3.10 -17.51
N GLN A 74 -0.15 -2.56 -16.30
CA GLN A 74 0.15 -1.17 -15.96
C GLN A 74 1.58 -0.99 -15.41
N LYS A 75 2.39 -2.05 -15.32
CA LYS A 75 3.75 -2.03 -14.75
C LYS A 75 4.61 -0.85 -15.23
N ASN A 76 4.66 -0.62 -16.54
CA ASN A 76 5.46 0.46 -17.12
C ASN A 76 4.98 1.85 -16.69
N LYS A 77 3.66 2.04 -16.53
CA LYS A 77 3.08 3.30 -16.04
C LYS A 77 3.44 3.50 -14.56
N ILE A 78 3.33 2.45 -13.76
CA ILE A 78 3.66 2.49 -12.32
C ILE A 78 5.15 2.78 -12.12
N GLN A 79 6.03 2.13 -12.89
CA GLN A 79 7.48 2.39 -12.84
C GLN A 79 7.84 3.84 -13.21
N LYS A 80 7.12 4.46 -14.15
CA LYS A 80 7.32 5.88 -14.50
C LYS A 80 6.92 6.83 -13.37
N LEU A 81 5.91 6.48 -12.57
CA LEU A 81 5.51 7.27 -11.40
C LEU A 81 6.52 7.14 -10.25
N LEU A 82 7.21 6.00 -10.17
CA LEU A 82 8.14 5.63 -9.10
C LEU A 82 9.49 5.15 -9.67
N PRO A 83 10.24 6.03 -10.37
CA PRO A 83 11.41 5.61 -11.16
C PRO A 83 12.56 5.03 -10.33
N ASN A 84 12.64 5.36 -9.05
CA ASN A 84 13.71 4.94 -8.14
C ASN A 84 13.27 3.89 -7.12
N THR A 85 12.10 3.28 -7.31
CA THR A 85 11.52 2.30 -6.40
C THR A 85 11.65 0.90 -7.00
N LYS A 86 12.05 -0.07 -6.17
CA LYS A 86 11.98 -1.49 -6.52
C LYS A 86 10.53 -1.95 -6.37
N ILE A 87 9.92 -2.38 -7.47
CA ILE A 87 8.52 -2.81 -7.50
C ILE A 87 8.45 -4.32 -7.73
N ASP A 88 7.77 -5.02 -6.83
CA ASP A 88 7.51 -6.46 -6.91
C ASP A 88 6.05 -6.68 -7.33
N PHE A 89 5.80 -7.54 -8.32
CA PHE A 89 4.47 -7.79 -8.91
C PHE A 89 4.02 -9.23 -8.68
#